data_AF-A0A1F8NSU4-F1
#
_entry.id   AF-A0A1F8NSU4-F1
#
_cell.length_a   1.000
_cell.length_b   1.000
_cell.length_c   1.000
_cell.angle_alpha   90.00
_cell.angle_beta   90.00
_cell.angle_gamma   90.00
#
_symmetry.space_group_name_H-M   'P 1'
#
loop_
_entity.id
_entity.type
_entity.pdbx_description
1 polymer ?
#
loop_
_entity_poly.entity_id
_entity_poly.type
_entity_poly.pdbx_seq_one_letter_code
_entity_poly.pdbx_strand_id
1 'polypeptide(L)'
;MGFGMFISLVYTTAQLTLARSEGVYPSAEEGMRGLVARGYRNVEQAEIRYAGPNSFDGSQPHVWFVVAEVSAEARSDGSPAGNGIRTTEYPGSFFLQTRDGWVHVQEGAFPEFVGFWMRVFGLAGEGSAIPTHPHTAQVN
;
A
#
# COMPACT_ATOMS: atom_id res chain seq x y z
N MET A 1 -29.45 4.98 -9.60
CA MET A 1 -28.14 4.30 -9.55
C MET A 1 -28.21 3.12 -10.53
N GLY A 2 -27.31 3.03 -11.51
CA GLY A 2 -27.27 1.88 -12.42
C GLY A 2 -26.73 0.63 -11.71
N PHE A 3 -27.09 -0.57 -12.19
CA PHE A 3 -26.70 -1.85 -11.57
C PHE A 3 -25.18 -1.99 -11.34
N GLY A 4 -24.37 -1.61 -12.35
CA GLY A 4 -22.90 -1.63 -12.23
C GLY A 4 -22.34 -0.68 -11.17
N MET A 5 -22.96 0.50 -11.00
CA MET A 5 -22.59 1.47 -9.97
C MET A 5 -22.91 0.94 -8.56
N PHE A 6 -24.04 0.25 -8.40
CA PHE A 6 -24.40 -0.38 -7.13
C PHE A 6 -23.43 -1.50 -6.74
N ILE A 7 -23.10 -2.40 -7.66
CA ILE A 7 -22.11 -3.47 -7.40
C ILE A 7 -20.75 -2.87 -7.02
N SER A 8 -20.34 -1.82 -7.74
CA SER A 8 -19.06 -1.14 -7.47
C SER A 8 -19.05 -0.52 -6.08
N LEU A 9 -20.15 0.11 -5.64
CA LEU A 9 -20.29 0.64 -4.29
C LEU A 9 -20.16 -0.47 -3.24
N VAL A 10 -20.91 -1.57 -3.39
CA VAL A 10 -20.87 -2.70 -2.45
C VAL A 10 -19.45 -3.28 -2.36
N TYR A 11 -18.80 -3.52 -3.50
CA TYR A 11 -17.44 -4.06 -3.54
C TYR A 11 -16.43 -3.10 -2.89
N THR A 12 -16.43 -1.82 -3.26
CA THR A 12 -15.53 -0.81 -2.69
C THR A 12 -15.71 -0.70 -1.17
N THR A 13 -16.96 -0.63 -0.68
CA THR A 13 -17.23 -0.56 0.76
C THR A 13 -16.77 -1.83 1.49
N ALA A 14 -16.98 -3.01 0.92
CA ALA A 14 -16.53 -4.26 1.51
C ALA A 14 -15.00 -4.32 1.62
N GLN A 15 -14.27 -3.99 0.54
CA GLN A 15 -12.80 -3.97 0.55
C GLN A 15 -12.25 -2.96 1.54
N LEU A 16 -12.85 -1.76 1.64
CA LEU A 16 -12.45 -0.77 2.64
C LEU A 16 -12.72 -1.23 4.07
N THR A 17 -13.82 -1.92 4.31
CA THR A 17 -14.14 -2.44 5.64
C THR A 17 -13.12 -3.50 6.07
N LEU A 18 -12.77 -4.41 5.16
CA LEU A 18 -11.72 -5.40 5.38
C LEU A 18 -10.37 -4.73 5.64
N ALA A 19 -9.96 -3.81 4.76
CA ALA A 19 -8.70 -3.08 4.88
C ALA A 19 -8.59 -2.32 6.22
N ARG A 20 -9.67 -1.65 6.65
CA ARG A 20 -9.73 -0.94 7.94
C ARG A 20 -9.59 -1.88 9.13
N SER A 21 -10.12 -3.11 9.03
CA SER A 21 -9.99 -4.11 10.08
C SER A 21 -8.55 -4.60 10.27
N GLU A 22 -7.71 -4.52 9.22
CA GLU A 22 -6.28 -4.83 9.29
C GLU A 22 -5.44 -3.67 9.88
N GLY A 23 -6.02 -2.47 9.91
CA GLY A 23 -5.43 -1.26 10.50
C GLY A 23 -5.68 0.00 9.67
N VAL A 24 -5.69 1.13 10.36
CA VAL A 24 -5.73 2.47 9.76
C VAL A 24 -4.47 3.21 10.19
N TYR A 25 -3.71 3.71 9.23
CA TYR A 25 -2.39 4.28 9.44
C TYR A 25 -2.39 5.80 9.23
N PRO A 26 -1.57 6.55 9.99
CA PRO A 26 -1.41 7.99 9.76
C PRO A 26 -0.82 8.32 8.38
N SER A 27 0.04 7.44 7.85
CA SER A 27 0.63 7.57 6.52
C SER A 27 0.77 6.20 5.84
N ALA A 28 0.97 6.19 4.52
CA ALA A 28 1.20 4.95 3.77
C ALA A 28 2.52 4.27 4.18
N GLU A 29 3.54 5.07 4.51
CA GLU A 29 4.84 4.61 5.01
C GLU A 29 4.71 3.93 6.37
N GLU A 30 3.92 4.50 7.30
CA GLU A 30 3.62 3.86 8.58
C GLU A 30 2.86 2.54 8.37
N GLY A 31 1.95 2.50 7.39
CA GLY A 31 1.30 1.27 6.95
C GLY A 31 2.30 0.22 6.50
N MET A 32 3.26 0.60 5.65
CA MET A 32 4.30 -0.30 5.16
C MET A 32 5.22 -0.78 6.28
N ARG A 33 5.65 0.09 7.19
CA ARG A 33 6.41 -0.29 8.39
C ARG A 33 5.63 -1.30 9.24
N GLY A 34 4.33 -1.10 9.41
CA GLY A 34 3.45 -2.04 10.09
C GLY A 34 3.32 -3.40 9.38
N LEU A 35 3.32 -3.43 8.06
CA LEU A 35 3.37 -4.69 7.29
C LEU A 35 4.71 -5.41 7.49
N VAL A 36 5.83 -4.67 7.42
CA VAL A 36 7.17 -5.25 7.62
C VAL A 36 7.29 -5.85 9.03
N ALA A 37 6.86 -5.13 10.06
CA ALA A 37 6.91 -5.60 11.45
C ALA A 37 6.09 -6.88 11.69
N ARG A 38 5.02 -7.11 10.92
CA ARG A 38 4.20 -8.33 10.99
C ARG A 38 4.69 -9.45 10.07
N GLY A 39 5.29 -9.08 8.94
CA GLY A 39 5.67 -9.99 7.87
C GLY A 39 7.06 -10.61 8.03
N TYR A 40 7.92 -10.05 8.88
CA TYR A 40 9.32 -10.45 9.03
C TYR A 40 9.72 -10.66 10.50
N ARG A 41 10.78 -11.43 10.71
CA ARG A 41 11.41 -11.73 12.01
C ARG A 41 12.86 -11.29 12.01
N ASN A 42 13.34 -10.80 13.16
CA ASN A 42 14.72 -10.32 13.33
C ASN A 42 15.12 -9.34 12.22
N VAL A 43 14.30 -8.30 12.04
CA VAL A 43 14.55 -7.24 11.05
C VAL A 43 15.78 -6.46 11.48
N GLU A 44 16.81 -6.48 10.66
CA GLU A 44 18.05 -5.72 10.84
C GLU A 44 17.88 -4.30 10.30
N GLN A 45 17.21 -4.16 9.16
CA GLN A 45 16.97 -2.89 8.49
C GLN A 45 15.63 -2.89 7.75
N ALA A 46 14.89 -1.79 7.84
CA ALA A 46 13.70 -1.54 7.04
C ALA A 46 13.66 -0.05 6.64
N GLU A 47 13.84 0.23 5.35
CA GLU A 47 13.84 1.59 4.80
C GLU A 47 12.77 1.73 3.72
N ILE A 48 12.03 2.84 3.71
CA ILE A 48 11.10 3.13 2.61
C ILE A 48 11.90 3.68 1.42
N ARG A 49 11.87 2.95 0.30
CA ARG A 49 12.59 3.32 -0.93
C ARG A 49 11.72 4.11 -1.88
N TYR A 50 10.42 3.85 -1.86
CA TYR A 50 9.43 4.57 -2.64
C TYR A 50 8.12 4.68 -1.88
N ALA A 51 7.49 5.85 -1.95
CA ALA A 51 6.16 6.10 -1.44
C ALA A 51 5.53 7.24 -2.24
N GLY A 52 4.50 6.92 -3.02
CA GLY A 52 3.81 7.90 -3.83
C GLY A 52 2.67 7.32 -4.65
N PRO A 53 2.01 8.16 -5.46
CA PRO A 53 0.91 7.74 -6.31
C PRO A 53 1.32 6.63 -7.27
N ASN A 54 0.48 5.60 -7.40
CA ASN A 54 0.67 4.59 -8.43
C ASN A 54 0.45 5.16 -9.85
N SER A 55 -0.42 6.17 -9.97
CA SER A 55 -0.66 6.86 -11.23
C SER A 55 0.46 7.85 -11.55
N PHE A 56 1.23 7.61 -12.61
CA PHE A 56 2.32 8.49 -13.06
C PHE A 56 1.86 9.92 -13.38
N ASP A 57 0.60 10.11 -13.77
CA ASP A 57 0.01 11.41 -14.09
C ASP A 57 -0.64 12.11 -12.88
N GLY A 58 -0.57 11.50 -11.69
CA GLY A 58 -1.18 12.02 -10.46
C GLY A 58 -2.71 11.97 -10.45
N SER A 59 -3.36 11.29 -11.40
CA SER A 59 -4.83 11.22 -11.50
C SER A 59 -5.51 10.49 -10.35
N GLN A 60 -4.76 9.73 -9.55
CA GLN A 60 -5.23 9.00 -8.36
C GLN A 60 -4.35 9.31 -7.14
N PRO A 61 -4.42 10.54 -6.58
CA PRO A 61 -3.52 10.99 -5.52
C PRO A 61 -3.73 10.24 -4.19
N HIS A 62 -4.86 9.56 -4.02
CA HIS A 62 -5.23 8.75 -2.85
C HIS A 62 -4.93 7.25 -3.02
N VAL A 63 -4.30 6.84 -4.13
CA VAL A 63 -3.88 5.46 -4.39
C VAL A 63 -2.36 5.43 -4.47
N TRP A 64 -1.72 4.98 -3.39
CA TRP A 64 -0.26 4.94 -3.32
C TRP A 64 0.25 3.52 -3.42
N PHE A 65 1.42 3.39 -4.04
CA PHE A 65 2.25 2.20 -3.96
C PHE A 65 3.48 2.54 -3.11
N VAL A 66 3.80 1.69 -2.16
CA VAL A 66 4.92 1.89 -1.23
C VAL A 66 5.84 0.69 -1.32
N VAL A 67 7.13 0.93 -1.48
CA VAL A 67 8.18 -0.09 -1.52
C VAL A 67 9.14 0.13 -0.37
N ALA A 68 9.38 -0.91 0.41
CA ALA A 68 10.42 -0.94 1.43
C ALA A 68 11.60 -1.78 0.95
N GLU A 69 12.81 -1.46 1.41
CA GLU A 69 13.97 -2.34 1.43
C GLU A 69 14.05 -2.95 2.83
N VAL A 70 13.99 -4.27 2.93
CA VAL A 70 13.93 -4.99 4.20
C VAL A 70 15.05 -6.01 4.24
N SER A 71 15.96 -5.88 5.21
CA SER A 71 16.95 -6.91 5.55
C SER A 71 16.51 -7.59 6.84
N ALA A 72 16.24 -8.90 6.77
CA ALA A 72 15.75 -9.69 7.89
C ALA A 72 16.28 -11.13 7.81
N GLU A 73 16.19 -11.88 8.90
CA GLU A 73 16.58 -13.30 8.90
C GLU A 73 15.55 -14.16 8.15
N ALA A 74 14.27 -13.99 8.48
CA ALA A 74 13.19 -14.81 7.98
C ALA A 74 11.88 -14.01 7.87
N ARG A 75 10.96 -14.51 7.07
CA ARG A 75 9.57 -14.08 7.07
C ARG A 75 8.84 -14.66 8.29
N SER A 76 7.66 -14.11 8.55
CA SER A 76 6.77 -14.50 9.65
C SER A 76 6.32 -15.97 9.57
N ASP A 77 6.27 -16.55 8.38
CA ASP A 77 5.98 -17.97 8.14
C ASP A 77 7.18 -18.91 8.35
N GLY A 78 8.37 -18.36 8.65
CA GLY A 78 9.60 -19.11 8.84
C GLY A 78 10.40 -19.39 7.57
N SER A 79 9.91 -18.97 6.40
CA SER A 79 10.71 -19.01 5.17
C SER A 79 11.86 -17.98 5.25
N PRO A 80 13.03 -18.27 4.67
CA PRO A 80 14.15 -17.34 4.67
C PRO A 80 13.78 -16.05 3.93
N ALA A 81 14.23 -14.91 4.46
CA ALA A 81 14.14 -13.66 3.74
C ALA A 81 15.19 -13.62 2.62
N GLY A 82 14.79 -13.11 1.47
CA GLY A 82 15.59 -13.04 0.25
C GLY A 82 15.71 -14.39 -0.45
N ASN A 83 16.86 -14.62 -1.06
CA ASN A 83 17.10 -15.77 -1.94
C ASN A 83 18.19 -16.73 -1.41
N GLY A 84 18.50 -16.66 -0.12
CA GLY A 84 19.52 -17.48 0.53
C GLY A 84 20.97 -17.01 0.29
N ILE A 85 21.20 -16.08 -0.65
CA ILE A 85 22.50 -15.40 -0.86
C ILE A 85 22.45 -13.99 -0.29
N ARG A 86 21.30 -13.32 -0.41
CA ARG A 86 21.01 -12.02 0.21
C ARG A 86 19.82 -12.16 1.14
N THR A 87 19.87 -11.49 2.29
CA THR A 87 18.78 -11.37 3.27
C THR A 87 17.87 -10.17 3.01
N THR A 88 18.17 -9.39 1.96
CA THR A 88 17.44 -8.17 1.59
C THR A 88 16.34 -8.44 0.56
N GLU A 89 15.15 -7.90 0.82
CA GLU A 89 13.98 -7.94 -0.05
C GLU A 89 13.41 -6.54 -0.30
N TYR A 90 12.60 -6.44 -1.36
CA TYR A 90 11.94 -5.20 -1.75
C TYR A 90 10.42 -5.37 -1.76
N PRO A 91 9.76 -5.66 -0.62
CA PRO A 91 8.31 -5.79 -0.60
C PRO A 91 7.65 -4.47 -1.00
N GLY A 92 6.64 -4.55 -1.85
CA GLY A 92 5.80 -3.44 -2.27
C GLY A 92 4.33 -3.72 -1.97
N SER A 93 3.57 -2.70 -1.58
CA SER A 93 2.13 -2.84 -1.36
C SER A 93 1.35 -1.55 -1.64
N PHE A 94 0.05 -1.71 -1.83
CA PHE A 94 -0.88 -0.62 -2.09
C PHE A 94 -1.51 -0.11 -0.81
N PHE A 95 -1.63 1.22 -0.74
CA PHE A 95 -2.30 1.92 0.32
C PHE A 95 -3.30 2.91 -0.26
N LEU A 96 -4.52 2.90 0.27
CA LEU A 96 -5.58 3.81 -0.12
C LEU A 96 -5.81 4.84 0.97
N GLN A 97 -5.78 6.12 0.62
CA GLN A 97 -6.13 7.17 1.57
C GLN A 97 -7.65 7.30 1.64
N THR A 98 -8.20 6.99 2.81
CA THR A 98 -9.59 7.28 3.16
C THR A 98 -9.65 8.56 3.99
N ARG A 99 -10.86 9.04 4.29
CA ARG A 99 -11.07 10.17 5.22
C ARG A 99 -10.51 9.93 6.62
N ASP A 100 -10.42 8.67 7.03
CA ASP A 100 -10.03 8.27 8.39
C ASP A 100 -8.52 7.96 8.50
N GLY A 101 -7.80 7.96 7.38
CA GLY A 101 -6.40 7.57 7.28
C GLY A 101 -6.12 6.60 6.14
N TRP A 102 -4.89 6.11 6.08
CA TRP A 102 -4.41 5.18 5.07
C TRP A 102 -4.72 3.74 5.44
N VAL A 103 -5.17 2.95 4.46
CA VAL A 103 -5.47 1.52 4.67
C VAL A 103 -4.71 0.68 3.67
N HIS A 104 -4.22 -0.47 4.12
CA HIS A 104 -3.54 -1.45 3.27
C HIS A 104 -4.57 -2.19 2.41
N VAL A 105 -4.31 -2.31 1.11
CA VAL A 105 -5.15 -3.09 0.21
C VAL A 105 -4.25 -4.04 -0.59
N GLN A 106 -4.57 -5.33 -0.55
CA GLN A 106 -3.83 -6.33 -1.32
C GLN A 106 -4.03 -6.09 -2.82
N GLU A 107 -2.99 -6.35 -3.62
CA GLU A 107 -3.04 -6.19 -5.08
C GLU A 107 -4.20 -6.95 -5.73
N GLY A 108 -4.49 -8.17 -5.26
CA GLY A 108 -5.61 -8.99 -5.73
C GLY A 108 -7.01 -8.42 -5.46
N ALA A 109 -7.13 -7.39 -4.62
CA ALA A 109 -8.38 -6.68 -4.38
C ALA A 109 -8.64 -5.54 -5.37
N PHE A 110 -7.76 -5.35 -6.36
CA PHE A 110 -7.82 -4.30 -7.39
C PHE A 110 -7.81 -2.89 -6.80
N PRO A 111 -6.71 -2.47 -6.14
CA PRO A 111 -6.63 -1.21 -5.42
C PRO A 111 -6.91 0.02 -6.27
N GLU A 112 -6.54 0.03 -7.56
CA GLU A 112 -6.89 1.13 -8.48
C GLU A 112 -8.40 1.20 -8.77
N PHE A 113 -9.06 0.04 -8.92
CA PHE A 113 -10.52 0.00 -9.10
C PHE A 113 -11.22 0.52 -7.85
N VAL A 114 -10.80 0.04 -6.67
CA VAL A 114 -11.32 0.51 -5.38
C VAL A 114 -11.07 2.01 -5.23
N GLY A 115 -9.86 2.47 -5.53
CA GLY A 115 -9.45 3.88 -5.49
C GLY A 115 -10.28 4.75 -6.43
N PHE A 116 -10.49 4.36 -7.68
CA PHE A 116 -11.34 5.09 -8.61
C PHE A 116 -12.74 5.31 -8.04
N TRP A 117 -13.39 4.25 -7.55
CA TRP A 117 -14.74 4.32 -7.02
C TRP A 117 -14.81 5.02 -5.65
N MET A 118 -13.77 4.95 -4.83
CA MET A 118 -13.66 5.76 -3.62
C MET A 118 -13.80 7.24 -3.93
N ARG A 119 -13.15 7.72 -4.99
CA ARG A 119 -13.29 9.11 -5.42
C ARG A 119 -14.72 9.40 -5.89
N VAL A 120 -15.29 8.54 -6.73
CA VAL A 120 -16.65 8.71 -7.27
C VAL A 120 -17.71 8.76 -6.15
N PHE A 121 -17.56 7.94 -5.11
CA PHE A 121 -18.48 7.90 -3.96
C PHE A 121 -18.10 8.87 -2.83
N GLY A 122 -17.05 9.68 -3.00
CA GLY A 122 -16.59 10.63 -2.01
C GLY A 122 -15.95 10.00 -0.76
N LEU A 123 -15.52 8.74 -0.81
CA LEU A 123 -14.89 8.02 0.31
C LEU A 123 -13.36 8.26 0.41
N ALA A 124 -12.76 8.77 -0.67
CA ALA A 124 -11.33 9.10 -0.69
C ALA A 124 -11.00 10.25 0.26
N GLY A 125 -9.80 10.19 0.85
CA GLY A 125 -9.15 11.34 1.48
C GLY A 125 -8.56 12.29 0.44
N GLU A 126 -7.84 13.32 0.90
CA GLU A 126 -7.30 14.38 0.03
C GLU A 126 -6.26 13.87 -0.98
N GLY A 127 -5.52 12.81 -0.64
CA GLY A 127 -4.42 12.33 -1.45
C GLY A 127 -3.18 13.22 -1.34
N SER A 128 -2.12 12.80 -2.02
CA SER A 128 -1.08 13.69 -2.51
C SER A 128 -0.57 13.15 -3.83
N ALA A 129 -0.47 14.02 -4.84
CA ALA A 129 0.12 13.67 -6.14
C ALA A 129 1.66 13.66 -6.11
N ILE A 130 2.25 14.13 -5.00
CA ILE A 130 3.70 14.26 -4.85
C ILE A 130 4.20 13.07 -4.01
N PRO A 131 5.09 12.22 -4.55
CA PRO A 131 5.77 11.20 -3.78
C PRO A 131 6.58 11.81 -2.64
N THR A 132 6.53 11.19 -1.46
CA THR A 132 7.38 11.55 -0.31
C THR A 132 8.77 10.95 -0.44
N HIS A 133 8.87 9.78 -1.07
CA HIS A 133 10.11 9.13 -1.45
C HIS A 133 10.08 8.88 -2.95
N PRO A 134 10.63 9.78 -3.79
CA PRO A 134 10.65 9.57 -5.23
C PRO A 134 11.55 8.39 -5.57
N HIS A 135 11.25 7.72 -6.68
CA HIS A 135 12.09 6.66 -7.19
C HIS A 135 13.47 7.26 -7.47
N THR A 136 14.46 6.91 -6.65
CA THR A 136 15.84 7.28 -6.95
C THR A 136 16.22 6.45 -8.18
N ALA A 137 16.32 7.11 -9.33
CA ALA A 137 16.97 6.50 -10.48
C ALA A 137 18.40 6.17 -10.04
N GLN A 138 18.72 4.88 -9.87
CA GLN A 138 20.10 4.47 -9.77
C GLN A 138 20.74 4.81 -11.11
N VAL A 139 21.46 5.94 -11.15
CA VAL A 139 22.39 6.26 -12.21
C VAL A 139 23.53 5.27 -12.03
N ASN A 140 23.51 4.17 -12.79
CA ASN A 140 24.67 3.33 -13.03
C ASN A 140 25.55 4.00 -14.09
#